data_AF-A0A4Y2MYZ4-F1
#
_entry.id   AF-A0A4Y2MYZ4-F1
#
_cell.length_a   1.000
_cell.length_b   1.000
_cell.length_c   1.000
_cell.angle_alpha   90.00
_cell.angle_beta   90.00
_cell.angle_gamma   90.00
#
_symmetry.space_group_name_H-M   'P 1'
#
loop_
_entity.id
_entity.type
_entity.pdbx_description
1 polymer ?
#
loop_
_entity_poly.entity_id
_entity_poly.type
_entity_poly.pdbx_seq_one_letter_code
_entity_poly.pdbx_strand_id
1 'polypeptide(L)'
;MSKPKSLTLEPPSFLPEESRKSHEALISTKQQNSEDWNYNKAINHLIQYLNSSSVDFLAVYLTLPILNGKSLSDIRNTNCSTIKERLFRGDSVSDVKAKLGPKMRVQYSLYIGDEKDIVHTISLLVPENIKVIDVMQLAQDADTKYKFRAKKMGEKLYIYDIAGITNDFEDDKFWLLYVGNDAKSLRHTNE
;
A
#
# COMPACT_ATOMS: atom_id res chain seq x y z
N MET A 1 -59.54 -25.87 -17.47
CA MET A 1 -58.85 -24.88 -16.61
C MET A 1 -57.59 -25.51 -16.05
N SER A 2 -56.42 -25.09 -16.54
CA SER A 2 -55.16 -24.95 -15.80
C SER A 2 -54.16 -24.37 -16.79
N LYS A 3 -53.76 -23.10 -16.61
CA LYS A 3 -52.73 -22.45 -17.45
C LYS A 3 -51.37 -22.53 -16.72
N PRO A 4 -50.25 -22.61 -17.47
CA PRO A 4 -48.92 -22.78 -16.90
C PRO A 4 -48.45 -21.52 -16.16
N LYS A 5 -47.80 -21.69 -15.00
CA LYS A 5 -47.09 -20.62 -14.31
C LYS A 5 -45.71 -20.43 -14.94
N SER A 6 -45.52 -19.25 -15.52
CA SER A 6 -44.25 -18.69 -15.97
C SER A 6 -43.27 -18.60 -14.81
N LEU A 7 -42.08 -19.18 -14.97
CA LEU A 7 -40.93 -18.97 -14.09
C LEU A 7 -40.18 -17.75 -14.61
N THR A 8 -40.40 -16.59 -13.99
CA THR A 8 -39.66 -15.37 -14.29
C THR A 8 -38.51 -15.27 -13.28
N LEU A 9 -37.27 -15.44 -13.76
CA LEU A 9 -36.06 -15.16 -13.01
C LEU A 9 -35.86 -13.64 -12.94
N GLU A 10 -35.94 -13.05 -11.75
CA GLU A 10 -35.40 -11.71 -11.48
C GLU A 10 -33.99 -11.82 -10.86
N PRO A 11 -33.02 -11.00 -11.29
CA PRO A 11 -31.64 -11.03 -10.81
C PRO A 11 -31.48 -10.43 -9.39
N PRO A 12 -30.36 -10.71 -8.69
CA PRO A 12 -30.21 -10.43 -7.26
C PRO A 12 -30.17 -8.92 -7.00
N SER A 13 -31.08 -8.44 -6.16
CA SER A 13 -31.06 -7.06 -5.69
C SER A 13 -29.85 -6.85 -4.77
N PHE A 14 -28.92 -6.03 -5.27
CA PHE A 14 -27.89 -5.33 -4.51
C PHE A 14 -28.54 -4.60 -3.32
N LEU A 15 -28.44 -5.15 -2.09
CA LEU A 15 -28.76 -4.42 -0.86
C LEU A 15 -27.72 -4.59 0.29
N PRO A 16 -26.41 -4.31 0.10
CA PRO A 16 -25.48 -4.20 1.25
C PRO A 16 -25.22 -2.76 1.74
N GLU A 17 -25.44 -1.73 0.92
CA GLU A 17 -25.08 -0.34 1.28
C GLU A 17 -26.07 0.32 2.24
N GLU A 18 -27.38 0.19 1.98
CA GLU A 18 -28.42 0.85 2.78
C GLU A 18 -28.45 0.31 4.21
N SER A 19 -28.30 -1.01 4.37
CA SER A 19 -28.23 -1.65 5.69
C SER A 19 -27.09 -1.09 6.54
N ARG A 20 -25.92 -0.79 5.94
CA ARG A 20 -24.76 -0.24 6.66
C ARG A 20 -24.97 1.19 7.12
N LYS A 21 -25.54 2.04 6.25
CA LYS A 21 -25.88 3.43 6.61
C LYS A 21 -26.91 3.48 7.75
N SER A 22 -27.85 2.55 7.78
CA SER A 22 -28.79 2.39 8.89
C SER A 22 -28.10 2.00 10.21
N HIS A 23 -27.07 1.16 10.19
CA HIS A 23 -26.32 0.79 11.40
C HIS A 23 -25.54 1.99 11.97
N GLU A 24 -24.87 2.78 11.12
CA GLU A 24 -24.15 3.98 11.56
C GLU A 24 -25.08 5.00 12.23
N ALA A 25 -26.28 5.17 11.69
CA ALA A 25 -27.30 6.04 12.27
C ALA A 25 -27.76 5.56 13.67
N LEU A 26 -27.94 4.25 13.86
CA LEU A 26 -28.38 3.65 15.14
C LEU A 26 -27.30 3.70 16.23
N ILE A 27 -26.02 3.58 15.86
CA ILE A 27 -24.91 3.72 16.81
C ILE A 27 -24.79 5.18 17.27
N SER A 28 -25.03 6.13 16.36
CA SER A 28 -25.02 7.57 16.67
C SER A 28 -26.14 7.98 17.65
N THR A 29 -27.30 7.32 17.61
CA THR A 29 -28.43 7.62 18.51
C THR A 29 -28.30 7.02 19.91
N LYS A 30 -27.30 6.16 20.17
CA LYS A 30 -27.12 5.42 21.44
C LYS A 30 -28.38 4.66 21.90
N GLN A 31 -29.30 4.33 20.99
CA GLN A 31 -30.52 3.59 21.31
C GLN A 31 -30.19 2.10 21.41
N GLN A 32 -29.69 1.67 22.58
CA GLN A 32 -29.19 0.31 22.77
C GLN A 32 -30.29 -0.75 22.92
N ASN A 33 -31.53 -0.37 23.21
CA ASN A 33 -32.66 -1.27 23.39
C ASN A 33 -33.93 -0.65 22.76
N SER A 34 -34.19 -0.98 21.50
CA SER A 34 -35.57 -1.07 21.01
C SER A 34 -35.91 -2.54 20.84
N GLU A 35 -37.17 -2.94 21.04
CA GLU A 35 -37.61 -4.33 20.85
C GLU A 35 -37.30 -4.86 19.44
N ASP A 36 -37.11 -3.96 18.47
CA ASP A 36 -36.82 -4.25 17.07
C ASP A 36 -35.31 -4.41 16.74
N TRP A 37 -34.39 -4.00 17.63
CA TRP A 37 -32.96 -3.96 17.32
C TRP A 37 -32.11 -4.81 18.26
N ASN A 38 -31.42 -5.81 17.70
CA ASN A 38 -30.49 -6.67 18.45
C ASN A 38 -29.03 -6.41 18.03
N TYR A 39 -28.36 -5.56 18.81
CA TYR A 39 -26.96 -5.18 18.59
C TYR A 39 -26.02 -6.39 18.51
N ASN A 40 -26.13 -7.33 19.44
CA ASN A 40 -25.25 -8.51 19.48
C ASN A 40 -25.43 -9.39 18.23
N LYS A 41 -26.66 -9.54 17.75
CA LYS A 41 -26.95 -10.28 16.51
C LYS A 41 -26.36 -9.58 15.28
N ALA A 42 -26.45 -8.25 15.22
CA ALA A 42 -25.89 -7.47 14.13
C ALA A 42 -24.35 -7.51 14.10
N ILE A 43 -23.69 -7.35 15.25
CA ILE A 43 -22.22 -7.46 15.36
C ILE A 43 -21.75 -8.86 14.98
N ASN A 44 -22.42 -9.91 15.47
CA ASN A 44 -22.08 -11.30 15.12
C ASN A 44 -22.22 -11.54 13.61
N HIS A 45 -23.27 -10.99 12.98
CA HIS A 45 -23.44 -11.09 11.53
C HIS A 45 -22.32 -10.36 10.76
N LEU A 46 -21.91 -9.17 11.20
CA LEU A 46 -20.78 -8.44 10.61
C LEU A 46 -19.47 -9.22 10.76
N ILE A 47 -19.19 -9.80 11.93
CA ILE A 47 -18.00 -10.64 12.16
C ILE A 47 -18.02 -11.87 11.25
N GLN A 48 -19.16 -12.55 11.12
CA GLN A 48 -19.29 -13.70 10.21
C GLN A 48 -19.08 -13.31 8.75
N TYR A 49 -19.65 -12.18 8.32
CA TYR A 49 -19.45 -11.64 6.98
C TYR A 49 -17.97 -11.35 6.72
N LEU A 50 -17.27 -10.68 7.65
CA LEU A 50 -15.84 -10.37 7.54
C LEU A 50 -14.93 -11.62 7.54
N ASN A 51 -15.40 -12.74 8.09
CA ASN A 51 -14.68 -14.02 8.07
C ASN A 51 -14.96 -14.85 6.80
N SER A 52 -15.77 -14.37 5.86
CA SER A 52 -16.06 -15.07 4.61
C SER A 52 -14.91 -14.93 3.59
N SER A 53 -14.88 -15.80 2.58
CA SER A 53 -13.80 -15.84 1.58
C SER A 53 -13.86 -14.72 0.53
N SER A 54 -14.93 -13.91 0.50
CA SER A 54 -15.22 -12.94 -0.57
C SER A 54 -15.59 -11.56 -0.04
N VAL A 55 -14.86 -11.08 0.98
CA VAL A 55 -15.15 -9.80 1.63
C VAL A 55 -14.61 -8.64 0.81
N ASP A 56 -15.47 -7.67 0.55
CA ASP A 56 -15.12 -6.43 -0.14
C ASP A 56 -14.39 -5.45 0.80
N PHE A 57 -13.35 -4.79 0.29
CA PHE A 57 -12.56 -3.80 1.03
C PHE A 57 -13.42 -2.66 1.56
N LEU A 58 -14.37 -2.16 0.76
CA LEU A 58 -15.26 -1.09 1.21
C LEU A 58 -16.13 -1.57 2.38
N ALA A 59 -16.54 -2.83 2.38
CA ALA A 59 -17.26 -3.43 3.49
C ALA A 59 -16.39 -3.52 4.75
N VAL A 60 -15.12 -3.92 4.65
CA VAL A 60 -14.16 -3.91 5.77
C VAL A 60 -13.99 -2.48 6.32
N TYR A 61 -13.76 -1.52 5.43
CA TYR A 61 -13.50 -0.13 5.78
C TYR A 61 -14.66 0.50 6.55
N LEU A 62 -15.90 0.25 6.13
CA LEU A 62 -17.10 0.77 6.80
C LEU A 62 -17.46 -0.02 8.07
N THR A 63 -17.10 -1.30 8.15
CA THR A 63 -17.42 -2.15 9.32
C THR A 63 -16.44 -1.95 10.47
N LEU A 64 -15.17 -1.67 10.18
CA LEU A 64 -14.13 -1.60 11.19
C LEU A 64 -14.37 -0.51 12.27
N PRO A 65 -14.82 0.71 11.95
CA PRO A 65 -15.20 1.69 12.96
C PRO A 65 -16.32 1.17 13.88
N ILE A 66 -17.35 0.54 13.29
CA ILE A 66 -18.50 -0.03 14.01
C ILE A 66 -18.04 -1.08 15.03
N LEU A 67 -17.15 -1.99 14.62
CA LEU A 67 -16.59 -3.02 15.51
C LEU A 67 -15.68 -2.45 16.62
N ASN A 68 -15.09 -1.28 16.40
CA ASN A 68 -14.33 -0.54 17.43
C ASN A 68 -15.22 0.36 18.30
N GLY A 69 -16.55 0.27 18.17
CA GLY A 69 -17.49 1.12 18.89
C GLY A 69 -17.36 2.59 18.53
N LYS A 70 -16.95 2.89 17.29
CA LYS A 70 -16.80 4.24 16.76
C LYS A 70 -17.83 4.51 15.67
N SER A 71 -18.16 5.78 15.53
CA SER A 71 -19.05 6.34 14.54
C SER A 71 -18.37 7.50 13.80
N LEU A 72 -18.97 7.97 12.71
CA LEU A 72 -18.49 9.16 12.00
C LEU A 72 -18.47 10.40 12.91
N SER A 73 -19.37 10.47 13.90
CA SER A 73 -19.42 11.55 14.90
C SER A 73 -18.14 11.62 15.76
N ASP A 74 -17.44 10.50 15.94
CA ASP A 74 -16.20 10.42 16.72
C ASP A 74 -14.99 11.02 15.98
N ILE A 75 -15.10 11.28 14.67
CA ILE A 75 -14.03 11.90 13.87
C ILE A 75 -13.62 13.25 14.47
N ARG A 76 -14.59 14.06 14.91
CA ARG A 76 -14.33 15.39 15.52
C ARG A 76 -13.44 15.31 16.75
N ASN A 77 -13.50 14.21 17.50
CA ASN A 77 -12.77 14.00 18.75
C ASN A 77 -11.54 13.12 18.57
N THR A 78 -11.13 12.87 17.33
CA THR A 78 -9.98 12.01 17.04
C THR A 78 -8.68 12.74 17.34
N ASN A 79 -7.83 12.16 18.17
CA ASN A 79 -6.50 12.70 18.46
C ASN A 79 -5.57 12.45 17.27
N CYS A 80 -5.40 13.47 16.43
CA CYS A 80 -4.52 13.41 15.25
C CYS A 80 -3.02 13.48 15.59
N SER A 81 -2.64 13.77 16.84
CA SER A 81 -1.23 13.79 17.25
C SER A 81 -0.61 12.40 17.21
N THR A 82 -1.41 11.35 17.49
CA THR A 82 -1.01 9.94 17.36
C THR A 82 -0.89 9.48 15.90
N ILE A 83 -1.54 10.20 14.96
CA ILE A 83 -1.49 9.89 13.53
C ILE A 83 -0.15 10.34 12.92
N LYS A 84 0.49 11.40 13.46
CA LYS A 84 1.83 11.82 13.00
C LYS A 84 2.86 10.69 13.16
N GLU A 85 2.81 9.92 14.25
CA GLU A 85 3.67 8.75 14.45
C GLU A 85 3.37 7.59 13.48
N ARG A 86 2.13 7.50 12.95
CA ARG A 86 1.71 6.48 11.97
C ARG A 86 1.91 6.90 10.52
N LEU A 87 1.84 8.20 10.21
CA LEU A 87 2.12 8.76 8.88
C LEU A 87 3.61 8.65 8.52
N PHE A 88 4.51 8.74 9.51
CA PHE A 88 5.91 8.34 9.33
C PHE A 88 6.09 6.82 9.14
N ARG A 89 5.04 6.02 9.32
CA ARG A 89 5.04 4.55 9.26
C ARG A 89 4.21 3.97 8.08
N GLY A 90 3.85 4.81 7.11
CA GLY A 90 3.23 4.39 5.84
C GLY A 90 1.89 3.67 6.03
N ASP A 91 0.81 4.43 6.25
CA ASP A 91 -0.56 3.92 6.23
C ASP A 91 -1.44 4.81 5.32
N SER A 92 -1.20 4.69 4.02
CA SER A 92 -2.12 5.05 2.94
C SER A 92 -2.66 3.78 2.26
N VAL A 93 -3.75 3.85 1.49
CA VAL A 93 -4.25 2.71 0.68
C VAL A 93 -3.15 2.18 -0.26
N SER A 94 -2.25 3.05 -0.71
CA SER A 94 -1.00 2.74 -1.41
C SER A 94 -0.03 1.92 -0.56
N ASP A 95 0.12 2.21 0.73
CA ASP A 95 0.93 1.42 1.67
C ASP A 95 0.30 0.07 2.01
N VAL A 96 -1.03 0.01 2.10
CA VAL A 96 -1.78 -1.25 2.27
C VAL A 96 -1.61 -2.13 1.04
N LYS A 97 -1.73 -1.57 -0.18
CA LYS A 97 -1.40 -2.27 -1.43
C LYS A 97 0.08 -2.63 -1.53
N ALA A 98 0.99 -1.80 -1.04
CA ALA A 98 2.42 -2.12 -1.01
C ALA A 98 2.74 -3.25 -0.01
N LYS A 99 2.00 -3.34 1.11
CA LYS A 99 2.17 -4.39 2.12
C LYS A 99 1.51 -5.72 1.72
N LEU A 100 0.36 -5.69 1.04
CA LEU A 100 -0.52 -6.85 0.81
C LEU A 100 -0.74 -7.24 -0.67
N GLY A 101 -0.39 -6.38 -1.61
CA GLY A 101 -0.48 -6.67 -3.05
C GLY A 101 0.59 -7.67 -3.52
N PRO A 102 0.51 -8.12 -4.77
CA PRO A 102 1.55 -8.95 -5.39
C PRO A 102 2.95 -8.34 -5.20
N LYS A 103 3.88 -9.18 -4.76
CA LYS A 103 5.26 -8.78 -4.49
C LYS A 103 6.20 -9.46 -5.47
N MET A 104 7.19 -8.71 -5.92
CA MET A 104 8.31 -9.20 -6.70
C MET A 104 9.62 -9.07 -5.92
N ARG A 105 10.59 -9.92 -6.25
CA ARG A 105 11.95 -9.81 -5.73
C ARG A 105 12.77 -8.97 -6.71
N VAL A 106 13.32 -7.87 -6.22
CA VAL A 106 14.25 -7.02 -6.96
C VAL A 106 15.64 -7.23 -6.39
N GLN A 107 16.61 -7.45 -7.27
CA GLN A 107 18.02 -7.43 -6.94
C GLN A 107 18.58 -6.05 -7.27
N TYR A 108 19.09 -5.35 -6.26
CA TYR A 108 19.72 -4.05 -6.42
C TYR A 108 21.22 -4.19 -6.17
N SER A 109 22.02 -3.90 -7.20
CA SER A 109 23.48 -3.95 -7.14
C SER A 109 24.06 -2.56 -7.33
N LEU A 110 24.91 -2.15 -6.40
CA LEU A 110 25.73 -0.95 -6.46
C LEU A 110 27.14 -1.36 -6.91
N TYR A 111 27.57 -0.84 -8.06
CA TYR A 111 28.91 -1.00 -8.61
C TYR A 111 29.65 0.32 -8.47
N ILE A 112 30.86 0.28 -7.93
CA ILE A 112 31.71 1.47 -7.73
C ILE A 112 33.10 1.14 -8.27
N GLY A 113 33.68 2.10 -9.00
CA GLY A 113 34.96 1.94 -9.68
C GLY A 113 34.82 1.43 -11.10
N ASP A 114 35.83 1.73 -11.93
CA ASP A 114 35.82 1.47 -13.37
C ASP A 114 35.83 -0.03 -13.68
N GLU A 115 36.49 -0.83 -12.84
CA GLU A 115 36.55 -2.30 -12.95
C GLU A 115 35.55 -3.01 -12.02
N LYS A 116 34.54 -2.29 -11.49
CA LYS A 116 33.60 -2.80 -10.47
C LYS A 116 34.32 -3.24 -9.19
N ASP A 117 35.29 -2.44 -8.76
CA ASP A 117 36.14 -2.67 -7.59
C ASP A 117 35.32 -2.99 -6.33
N ILE A 118 34.16 -2.35 -6.20
CA ILE A 118 33.24 -2.58 -5.09
C ILE A 118 31.87 -2.95 -5.66
N VAL A 119 31.37 -4.11 -5.22
CA VAL A 119 30.02 -4.59 -5.53
C VAL A 119 29.25 -4.84 -4.25
N HIS A 120 28.12 -4.14 -4.09
CA HIS A 120 27.17 -4.40 -3.01
C HIS A 120 25.83 -4.80 -3.61
N THR A 121 25.34 -5.99 -3.26
CA THR A 121 24.07 -6.50 -3.75
C THR A 121 23.12 -6.79 -2.61
N ILE A 122 21.90 -6.27 -2.72
CA ILE A 122 20.80 -6.53 -1.79
C ILE A 122 19.59 -7.04 -2.57
N SER A 123 18.88 -8.01 -1.98
CA SER A 123 17.63 -8.53 -2.52
C SER A 123 16.46 -7.99 -1.71
N LEU A 124 15.60 -7.21 -2.34
CA LEU A 124 14.45 -6.57 -1.71
C LEU A 124 13.16 -7.21 -2.22
N LEU A 125 12.21 -7.43 -1.32
CA LEU A 125 10.86 -7.87 -1.67
C LEU A 125 9.95 -6.64 -1.71
N VAL A 126 9.46 -6.30 -2.90
CA VAL A 126 8.81 -5.02 -3.19
C VAL A 126 7.51 -5.22 -3.98
N PRO A 127 6.59 -4.23 -4.01
CA PRO A 127 5.40 -4.28 -4.85
C PRO A 127 5.75 -4.27 -6.35
N GLU A 128 4.93 -4.90 -7.19
CA GLU A 128 5.19 -5.02 -8.65
C GLU A 128 5.29 -3.68 -9.40
N ASN A 129 4.63 -2.62 -8.93
CA ASN A 129 4.61 -1.29 -9.59
C ASN A 129 5.44 -0.23 -8.85
N ILE A 130 6.50 -0.65 -8.16
CA ILE A 130 7.36 0.26 -7.40
C ILE A 130 8.24 1.11 -8.32
N LYS A 131 8.51 2.37 -7.95
CA LYS A 131 9.46 3.22 -8.67
C LYS A 131 10.89 2.92 -8.21
N VAL A 132 11.86 3.13 -9.09
CA VAL A 132 13.28 2.90 -8.75
C VAL A 132 13.73 3.72 -7.53
N ILE A 133 13.26 4.95 -7.40
CA ILE A 133 13.60 5.79 -6.24
C ILE A 133 13.11 5.19 -4.91
N ASP A 134 11.94 4.54 -4.92
CA ASP A 134 11.40 3.90 -3.71
C ASP A 134 12.23 2.64 -3.38
N VAL A 135 12.73 1.91 -4.39
CA VAL A 135 13.68 0.80 -4.18
C VAL A 135 14.97 1.31 -3.54
N MET A 136 15.50 2.45 -3.98
CA MET A 136 16.70 3.06 -3.37
C MET A 136 16.45 3.48 -1.93
N GLN A 137 15.27 4.01 -1.61
CA GLN A 137 14.88 4.35 -0.24
C GLN A 137 14.83 3.11 0.65
N LEU A 138 14.20 2.03 0.18
CA LEU A 138 14.18 0.76 0.92
C LEU A 138 15.58 0.18 1.11
N ALA A 139 16.48 0.35 0.14
CA ALA A 139 17.85 -0.13 0.24
C ALA A 139 18.66 0.62 1.31
N GLN A 140 18.57 1.96 1.38
CA GLN A 140 19.28 2.73 2.41
C GLN A 140 18.76 2.46 3.84
N ASP A 141 17.47 2.16 3.97
CA ASP A 141 16.86 1.83 5.26
C ASP A 141 17.32 0.43 5.73
N ALA A 142 17.58 -0.47 4.78
CA ALA A 142 18.07 -1.82 5.05
C ALA A 142 19.59 -1.88 5.31
N ASP A 143 20.38 -1.12 4.56
CA ASP A 143 21.84 -1.05 4.73
C ASP A 143 22.37 0.36 4.39
N THR A 144 23.12 0.95 5.32
CA THR A 144 23.67 2.30 5.22
C THR A 144 24.64 2.49 4.05
N LYS A 145 25.17 1.40 3.48
CA LYS A 145 25.99 1.43 2.24
C LYS A 145 25.21 1.94 1.02
N TYR A 146 23.88 1.84 1.04
CA TYR A 146 23.03 2.34 -0.05
C TYR A 146 22.52 3.77 0.20
N LYS A 147 22.97 4.43 1.27
CA LYS A 147 22.60 5.82 1.55
C LYS A 147 22.94 6.69 0.36
N PHE A 148 21.98 7.48 -0.09
CA PHE A 148 22.13 8.33 -1.27
C PHE A 148 21.65 9.75 -0.98
N ARG A 149 22.12 10.71 -1.77
CA ARG A 149 21.57 12.08 -1.81
C ARG A 149 21.08 12.40 -3.20
N ALA A 150 19.91 13.01 -3.24
CA ALA A 150 19.27 13.42 -4.47
C ALA A 150 18.79 14.87 -4.39
N LYS A 151 18.75 15.55 -5.53
CA LYS A 151 18.26 16.92 -5.69
C LYS A 151 17.16 16.94 -6.74
N LYS A 152 16.07 17.63 -6.44
CA LYS A 152 15.00 17.86 -7.42
C LYS A 152 15.42 19.00 -8.35
N MET A 153 15.41 18.74 -9.65
CA MET A 153 15.69 19.72 -10.70
C MET A 153 14.53 19.71 -11.68
N GLY A 154 13.63 20.68 -11.54
CA GLY A 154 12.34 20.69 -12.25
C GLY A 154 11.49 19.48 -11.85
N GLU A 155 11.06 18.71 -12.84
CA GLU A 155 10.28 17.48 -12.65
C GLU A 155 11.15 16.23 -12.44
N LYS A 156 12.47 16.34 -12.63
CA LYS A 156 13.40 15.21 -12.54
C LYS A 156 14.09 15.18 -11.18
N LEU A 157 14.37 13.96 -10.71
CA LEU A 157 15.18 13.72 -9.53
C LEU A 157 16.58 13.32 -9.96
N TYR A 158 17.58 14.07 -9.50
CA TYR A 158 18.98 13.85 -9.83
C TYR A 158 19.71 13.28 -8.62
N ILE A 159 20.25 12.08 -8.74
CA ILE A 159 21.07 11.43 -7.70
C ILE A 159 22.51 11.87 -7.92
N TYR A 160 23.12 12.47 -6.90
CA TYR A 160 24.47 13.04 -7.00
C TYR A 160 25.45 12.46 -5.99
N ASP A 161 24.99 11.57 -5.12
CA ASP A 161 25.80 10.91 -4.11
C ASP A 161 25.19 9.55 -3.78
N ILE A 162 26.02 8.50 -3.74
CA ILE A 162 25.67 7.20 -3.19
C ILE A 162 26.87 6.72 -2.36
N ALA A 163 26.62 6.15 -1.18
CA ALA A 163 27.64 5.68 -0.25
C ALA A 163 28.66 6.77 0.18
N GLY A 164 28.28 8.06 0.09
CA GLY A 164 29.17 9.19 0.37
C GLY A 164 30.13 9.54 -0.77
N ILE A 165 30.01 8.89 -1.93
CA ILE A 165 30.78 9.19 -3.13
C ILE A 165 29.91 10.08 -4.02
N THR A 166 30.37 11.32 -4.22
CA THR A 166 29.69 12.33 -5.01
C THR A 166 30.08 12.26 -6.47
N ASN A 167 29.18 12.68 -7.36
CA ASN A 167 29.53 12.90 -8.77
C ASN A 167 30.63 13.98 -8.87
N ASP A 168 31.56 13.76 -9.78
CA ASP A 168 32.62 14.69 -10.16
C ASP A 168 32.66 14.76 -11.68
N PHE A 169 32.15 15.87 -12.23
CA PHE A 169 32.05 16.05 -13.67
C PHE A 169 33.40 16.39 -14.32
N GLU A 170 34.38 16.90 -13.57
CA GLU A 170 35.70 17.22 -14.11
C GLU A 170 36.52 15.94 -14.32
N ASP A 171 36.24 14.92 -13.50
CA ASP A 171 36.86 13.59 -13.54
C ASP A 171 35.98 12.55 -14.27
N ASP A 172 34.92 12.97 -14.96
CA ASP A 172 33.96 12.09 -15.66
C ASP A 172 33.32 11.00 -14.76
N LYS A 173 33.17 11.25 -13.46
CA LYS A 173 32.60 10.32 -12.47
C LYS A 173 31.15 10.66 -12.17
N PHE A 174 30.23 9.79 -12.56
CA PHE A 174 28.79 9.98 -12.29
C PHE A 174 28.04 8.67 -12.07
N TRP A 175 26.95 8.75 -11.30
CA TRP A 175 26.06 7.62 -11.07
C TRP A 175 25.16 7.34 -12.26
N LEU A 176 25.15 6.07 -12.71
CA LEU A 176 24.28 5.57 -13.77
C LEU A 176 23.33 4.49 -13.24
N LEU A 177 22.08 4.55 -13.68
CA LEU A 177 21.06 3.56 -13.37
C LEU A 177 20.90 2.58 -14.52
N TYR A 178 20.98 1.28 -14.23
CA TYR A 178 20.75 0.20 -15.18
C TYR A 178 19.65 -0.73 -14.69
N VAL A 179 18.85 -1.26 -15.63
CA VAL A 179 17.82 -2.27 -15.36
C VAL A 179 18.21 -3.58 -16.07
N GLY A 180 18.11 -4.70 -15.34
CA GLY A 180 18.81 -5.97 -15.65
C GLY A 180 18.58 -6.64 -17.01
N ASN A 181 17.63 -6.17 -17.83
CA ASN A 181 17.56 -6.64 -19.23
C ASN A 181 18.67 -6.03 -20.11
N ASP A 182 19.16 -4.83 -19.76
CA ASP A 182 20.20 -4.11 -20.51
C ASP A 182 21.60 -4.28 -19.89
N ALA A 183 21.70 -4.89 -18.71
CA ALA A 183 22.97 -5.12 -18.02
C ALA A 183 23.90 -6.13 -18.72
N LYS A 184 23.38 -6.94 -19.65
CA LYS A 184 24.20 -7.80 -20.53
C LYS A 184 25.07 -7.00 -21.50
N SER A 185 24.69 -5.75 -21.78
CA SER A 185 25.41 -4.82 -22.66
C SER A 185 26.69 -4.26 -22.02
N LEU A 186 26.85 -4.35 -20.70
CA LEU A 186 28.05 -3.88 -19.99
C LEU A 186 29.23 -4.86 -20.01
N ARG A 187 29.16 -5.92 -20.84
CA ARG A 187 30.37 -6.61 -21.27
C ARG A 187 31.06 -5.69 -22.28
N HIS A 188 31.90 -4.80 -21.77
CA HIS A 188 32.85 -4.06 -22.59
C HIS A 188 33.55 -5.05 -23.54
N THR A 189 33.22 -4.97 -24.82
CA THR A 189 34.09 -5.46 -25.88
C THR A 189 35.29 -4.54 -25.86
N ASN A 190 36.39 -5.05 -25.31
CA ASN A 190 37.70 -4.44 -25.51
C ASN A 190 38.06 -4.68 -26.98
N GLU A 191 37.91 -3.65 -27.81
CA GLU A 191 38.67 -3.49 -29.06
C GLU A 191 39.77 -2.47 -28.84
#